data_AF-A0AAJ6MRW7-F1
#
_entry.id   AF-A0AAJ6MRW7-F1
#
_cell.length_a   1.000
_cell.length_b   1.000
_cell.length_c   1.000
_cell.angle_alpha   90.00
_cell.angle_beta   90.00
_cell.angle_gamma   90.00
#
_symmetry.space_group_name_H-M   'P 1'
#
loop_
_entity.id
_entity.type
_entity.pdbx_description
1 polymer ?
#
loop_
_entity_poly.entity_id
_entity_poly.type
_entity_poly.pdbx_seq_one_letter_code
_entity_poly.pdbx_strand_id
1 'polypeptide(L)'
;MTDASLFTPLTLGGLTLKNRIALPPLTRSRSSQPGDVPNALMSTYYRQRASAGFMITEGTQIEPRGQGYAWTPGIYSQEQIAGWRQVTRAVHEEGGVIFCQLWHVGRVSHNSLQPDDQPPVAPSAIAATAVKVFIETGPETGELADPSLPRALSTAEVKALVELYRVAAVNAKEAGFDGVELHSANGYLLNQFLSEHTNQRTDEYGGTLENRLRFLREVTEAVISVFGRERVGVRFAPLFETTEEARVYLGLVESDPHATYVQAAAMLNSLGIGYLSIAEADWDNAPELPVSFRQALRETFDNPIMYSGCYTREKAERVLADGHGDLFGFGRTFIANPDLPKRFAHGAPLNPVDHATLYGGGERGYIDYPFMTP
;
A
#
# COMPACT_ATOMS: atom_id res chain seq x y z
N MET A 1 23.94 0.45 22.64
CA MET A 1 23.20 -0.36 21.66
C MET A 1 21.93 -0.83 22.34
N THR A 2 20.77 -0.36 21.91
CA THR A 2 19.48 -0.85 22.41
C THR A 2 19.25 -2.24 21.82
N ASP A 3 18.93 -3.25 22.65
CA ASP A 3 18.55 -4.62 22.26
C ASP A 3 17.20 -4.62 21.50
N ALA A 4 17.14 -3.97 20.35
CA ALA A 4 15.95 -3.95 19.51
C ALA A 4 15.78 -5.33 18.84
N SER A 5 14.63 -5.96 19.05
CA SER A 5 14.23 -7.19 18.36
C SER A 5 12.87 -7.01 17.70
N LEU A 6 12.49 -7.93 16.81
CA LEU A 6 11.17 -7.91 16.18
C LEU A 6 10.01 -7.92 17.19
N PHE A 7 10.23 -8.38 18.41
CA PHE A 7 9.21 -8.50 19.46
C PHE A 7 9.22 -7.32 20.44
N THR A 8 10.15 -6.37 20.28
CA THR A 8 10.15 -5.14 21.10
C THR A 8 9.09 -4.17 20.61
N PRO A 9 8.40 -3.43 21.51
CA PRO A 9 7.49 -2.37 21.13
C PRO A 9 8.18 -1.26 20.31
N LEU A 10 7.40 -0.59 19.45
CA LEU A 10 7.81 0.59 18.67
C LEU A 10 6.77 1.69 18.83
N THR A 11 7.17 2.95 18.93
CA THR A 11 6.24 4.07 18.85
C THR A 11 6.11 4.54 17.40
N LEU A 12 4.89 4.60 16.88
CA LEU A 12 4.58 5.11 15.54
C LEU A 12 3.45 6.14 15.68
N GLY A 13 3.76 7.41 15.42
CA GLY A 13 2.78 8.50 15.47
C GLY A 13 2.03 8.65 16.80
N GLY A 14 2.71 8.42 17.93
CA GLY A 14 2.08 8.43 19.26
C GLY A 14 1.26 7.17 19.59
N LEU A 15 1.27 6.13 18.73
CA LEU A 15 0.79 4.79 19.07
C LEU A 15 1.94 3.93 19.56
N THR A 16 1.69 3.12 20.58
CA THR A 16 2.63 2.05 20.99
C THR A 16 2.23 0.75 20.29
N LEU A 17 3.03 0.35 19.31
CA LEU A 17 2.91 -0.93 18.61
C LEU A 17 3.43 -2.07 19.50
N LYS A 18 2.75 -3.22 19.49
CA LYS A 18 3.09 -4.38 20.32
C LYS A 18 4.43 -5.02 19.95
N ASN A 19 4.81 -4.93 18.68
CA ASN A 19 6.01 -5.53 18.09
C ASN A 19 6.32 -4.82 16.75
N ARG A 20 7.40 -5.23 16.08
CA ARG A 20 7.87 -4.66 14.80
C ARG A 20 7.47 -5.51 13.58
N ILE A 21 6.42 -6.32 13.72
CA ILE A 21 5.90 -7.21 12.67
C ILE A 21 4.60 -6.59 12.14
N ALA A 22 4.61 -6.23 10.87
CA ALA A 22 3.49 -5.58 10.21
C ALA A 22 2.76 -6.52 9.23
N LEU A 23 1.44 -6.37 9.15
CA LEU A 23 0.64 -6.81 8.01
C LEU A 23 0.68 -5.69 6.97
N PRO A 24 1.47 -5.82 5.87
CA PRO A 24 1.48 -4.83 4.81
C PRO A 24 0.14 -4.84 4.06
N PRO A 25 -0.14 -3.80 3.27
CA PRO A 25 -1.30 -3.74 2.40
C PRO A 25 -1.29 -4.89 1.37
N LEU A 26 -2.39 -5.63 1.28
CA LEU A 26 -2.52 -6.82 0.44
C LEU A 26 -3.92 -6.90 -0.17
N THR A 27 -4.10 -6.51 -1.44
CA THR A 27 -5.39 -6.64 -2.13
C THR A 27 -5.91 -8.07 -2.13
N ARG A 28 -7.16 -8.26 -1.68
CA ARG A 28 -7.80 -9.59 -1.58
C ARG A 28 -9.06 -9.71 -2.43
N SER A 29 -9.59 -8.59 -2.93
CA SER A 29 -10.77 -8.55 -3.83
C SER A 29 -11.98 -9.29 -3.27
N ARG A 30 -12.36 -9.00 -2.02
CA ARG A 30 -13.44 -9.68 -1.28
C ARG A 30 -14.53 -8.73 -0.76
N SER A 31 -14.62 -7.53 -1.32
CA SER A 31 -15.68 -6.59 -0.95
C SER A 31 -17.05 -7.08 -1.47
N SER A 32 -18.10 -6.75 -0.74
CA SER A 32 -19.47 -7.08 -1.13
C SER A 32 -19.90 -6.29 -2.36
N GLN A 33 -20.61 -6.96 -3.26
CA GLN A 33 -21.18 -6.38 -4.47
C GLN A 33 -22.72 -6.31 -4.38
N PRO A 34 -23.35 -5.29 -5.00
CA PRO A 34 -22.72 -4.11 -5.59
C PRO A 34 -22.18 -3.14 -4.52
N GLY A 35 -21.26 -2.26 -4.92
CA GLY A 35 -20.86 -1.08 -4.14
C GLY A 35 -19.50 -1.17 -3.45
N ASP A 36 -18.74 -2.25 -3.66
CA ASP A 36 -17.38 -2.41 -3.14
C ASP A 36 -17.29 -2.20 -1.61
N VAL A 37 -18.24 -2.78 -0.88
CA VAL A 37 -18.41 -2.53 0.55
C VAL A 37 -17.62 -3.55 1.38
N PRO A 38 -16.76 -3.12 2.33
CA PRO A 38 -16.14 -4.05 3.27
C PRO A 38 -17.17 -4.80 4.11
N ASN A 39 -16.91 -6.06 4.42
CA ASN A 39 -17.92 -6.96 5.00
C ASN A 39 -17.40 -7.77 6.20
N ALA A 40 -18.25 -8.66 6.72
CA ALA A 40 -17.94 -9.50 7.88
C ALA A 40 -16.75 -10.44 7.66
N LEU A 41 -16.51 -10.91 6.43
CA LEU A 41 -15.35 -11.73 6.10
C LEU A 41 -14.06 -10.93 6.29
N MET A 42 -14.04 -9.70 5.77
CA MET A 42 -12.89 -8.80 5.91
C MET A 42 -12.66 -8.43 7.37
N SER A 43 -13.73 -8.16 8.14
CA SER A 43 -13.62 -7.90 9.58
C SER A 43 -12.97 -9.07 10.33
N THR A 44 -13.39 -10.31 10.04
CA THR A 44 -12.79 -11.52 10.60
C THR A 44 -11.33 -11.68 10.18
N TYR A 45 -11.00 -11.43 8.90
CA TYR A 45 -9.65 -11.56 8.38
C TYR A 45 -8.64 -10.65 9.08
N TYR A 46 -8.98 -9.37 9.26
CA TYR A 46 -8.09 -8.43 9.96
C TYR A 46 -8.07 -8.70 11.47
N ARG A 47 -9.21 -9.05 12.11
CA ARG A 47 -9.26 -9.44 13.52
C ARG A 47 -8.29 -10.59 13.82
N GLN A 48 -8.31 -11.66 13.02
CA GLN A 48 -7.42 -12.81 13.17
C GLN A 48 -5.94 -12.44 13.16
N ARG A 49 -5.57 -11.32 12.52
CA ARG A 49 -4.19 -10.84 12.33
C ARG A 49 -3.79 -9.70 13.26
N ALA A 50 -4.67 -9.29 14.19
CA ALA A 50 -4.44 -8.18 15.12
C ALA A 50 -3.34 -8.43 16.18
N SER A 51 -2.69 -9.60 16.14
CA SER A 51 -1.42 -9.85 16.83
C SER A 51 -0.23 -9.11 16.19
N ALA A 52 -0.37 -8.66 14.93
CA ALA A 52 0.57 -7.74 14.30
C ALA A 52 0.79 -6.49 15.17
N GLY A 53 2.01 -5.98 15.17
CA GLY A 53 2.30 -4.69 15.78
C GLY A 53 1.62 -3.55 15.05
N PHE A 54 1.54 -3.64 13.73
CA PHE A 54 0.95 -2.64 12.84
C PHE A 54 0.26 -3.32 11.66
N MET A 55 -0.90 -2.81 11.24
CA MET A 55 -1.60 -3.31 10.06
C MET A 55 -1.95 -2.17 9.13
N ILE A 56 -1.88 -2.45 7.84
CA ILE A 56 -2.37 -1.56 6.80
C ILE A 56 -3.39 -2.36 5.98
N THR A 57 -4.53 -1.76 5.68
CA THR A 57 -5.54 -2.41 4.84
C THR A 57 -5.01 -2.71 3.45
N GLU A 58 -5.73 -3.55 2.71
CA GLU A 58 -5.64 -3.51 1.25
C GLU A 58 -5.88 -2.11 0.68
N GLY A 59 -5.36 -1.91 -0.55
CA GLY A 59 -5.58 -0.68 -1.29
C GLY A 59 -7.07 -0.40 -1.41
N THR A 60 -7.47 0.78 -0.94
CA THR A 60 -8.88 1.18 -0.83
C THR A 60 -9.12 2.40 -1.71
N GLN A 61 -9.92 2.25 -2.77
CA GLN A 61 -10.05 3.33 -3.76
C GLN A 61 -10.75 4.57 -3.17
N ILE A 62 -10.15 5.74 -3.39
CA ILE A 62 -10.61 7.03 -2.83
C ILE A 62 -11.82 7.61 -3.55
N GLU A 63 -12.09 7.13 -4.76
CA GLU A 63 -13.16 7.56 -5.65
C GLU A 63 -13.38 6.49 -6.73
N PRO A 64 -14.52 6.48 -7.44
CA PRO A 64 -14.86 5.43 -8.41
C PRO A 64 -13.80 5.16 -9.50
N ARG A 65 -13.22 6.19 -10.12
CA ARG A 65 -12.15 6.07 -11.14
C ARG A 65 -10.84 5.56 -10.56
N GLY A 66 -10.70 5.56 -9.23
CA GLY A 66 -9.55 5.03 -8.51
C GLY A 66 -9.47 3.51 -8.50
N GLN A 67 -10.49 2.79 -8.97
CA GLN A 67 -10.53 1.33 -9.05
C GLN A 67 -9.78 0.79 -10.26
N GLY A 68 -8.97 -0.26 -10.05
CA GLY A 68 -8.23 -0.96 -11.11
C GLY A 68 -8.32 -2.47 -11.08
N TYR A 69 -8.98 -3.03 -10.06
CA TYR A 69 -9.21 -4.46 -9.94
C TYR A 69 -10.63 -4.65 -9.42
N ALA A 70 -11.33 -5.65 -9.93
CA ALA A 70 -12.68 -5.96 -9.46
C ALA A 70 -12.69 -6.33 -7.97
N TRP A 71 -13.80 -5.98 -7.31
CA TRP A 71 -14.13 -6.35 -5.94
C TRP A 71 -13.16 -5.83 -4.86
N THR A 72 -12.37 -4.80 -5.17
CA THR A 72 -11.58 -4.08 -4.18
C THR A 72 -12.45 -3.08 -3.42
N PRO A 73 -12.25 -2.89 -2.11
CA PRO A 73 -13.10 -2.01 -1.31
C PRO A 73 -12.88 -0.51 -1.59
N GLY A 74 -13.94 0.30 -1.56
CA GLY A 74 -13.84 1.76 -1.61
C GLY A 74 -13.83 2.45 -0.24
N ILE A 75 -13.61 3.77 -0.23
CA ILE A 75 -13.76 4.65 0.96
C ILE A 75 -14.35 6.02 0.58
N TYR A 76 -15.35 6.04 -0.28
CA TYR A 76 -16.01 7.25 -0.78
C TYR A 76 -17.52 7.29 -0.56
N SER A 77 -18.15 6.16 -0.19
CA SER A 77 -19.58 6.07 0.14
C SER A 77 -19.82 5.83 1.63
N GLN A 78 -21.05 6.13 2.10
CA GLN A 78 -21.44 5.90 3.49
C GLN A 78 -21.50 4.40 3.84
N GLU A 79 -21.91 3.56 2.91
CA GLU A 79 -21.91 2.11 3.06
C GLU A 79 -20.49 1.58 3.22
N GLN A 80 -19.55 2.07 2.42
CA GLN A 80 -18.13 1.70 2.50
C GLN A 80 -17.52 2.11 3.84
N ILE A 81 -17.81 3.34 4.32
CA ILE A 81 -17.38 3.81 5.64
C ILE A 81 -17.95 2.91 6.75
N ALA A 82 -19.24 2.56 6.68
CA ALA A 82 -19.87 1.68 7.65
C ALA A 82 -19.29 0.26 7.63
N GLY A 83 -18.94 -0.26 6.46
CA GLY A 83 -18.22 -1.53 6.30
C GLY A 83 -16.85 -1.49 6.96
N TRP A 84 -16.03 -0.47 6.65
CA TRP A 84 -14.72 -0.30 7.27
C TRP A 84 -14.79 -0.09 8.78
N ARG A 85 -15.83 0.58 9.30
CA ARG A 85 -16.05 0.74 10.74
C ARG A 85 -16.22 -0.58 11.48
N GLN A 86 -16.76 -1.61 10.83
CA GLN A 86 -16.84 -2.95 11.40
C GLN A 86 -15.47 -3.63 11.45
N VAL A 87 -14.61 -3.36 10.47
CA VAL A 87 -13.24 -3.89 10.42
C VAL A 87 -12.38 -3.25 11.49
N THR A 88 -12.35 -1.91 11.55
CA THR A 88 -11.54 -1.16 12.53
C THR A 88 -11.93 -1.50 13.96
N ARG A 89 -13.24 -1.54 14.25
CA ARG A 89 -13.75 -1.98 15.56
C ARG A 89 -13.27 -3.38 15.93
N ALA A 90 -13.36 -4.34 15.00
CA ALA A 90 -12.94 -5.71 15.27
C ALA A 90 -11.44 -5.82 15.54
N VAL A 91 -10.62 -5.02 14.88
CA VAL A 91 -9.18 -4.91 15.16
C VAL A 91 -8.91 -4.26 16.52
N HIS A 92 -9.62 -3.18 16.84
CA HIS A 92 -9.44 -2.45 18.11
C HIS A 92 -9.89 -3.26 19.32
N GLU A 93 -10.89 -4.13 19.18
CA GLU A 93 -11.30 -5.09 20.22
C GLU A 93 -10.16 -6.06 20.59
N GLU A 94 -9.24 -6.36 19.67
CA GLU A 94 -8.02 -7.14 19.91
C GLU A 94 -6.81 -6.26 20.32
N GLY A 95 -7.04 -4.95 20.48
CA GLY A 95 -6.00 -3.95 20.74
C GLY A 95 -4.99 -3.78 19.60
N GLY A 96 -5.39 -4.06 18.35
CA GLY A 96 -4.55 -3.85 17.17
C GLY A 96 -4.54 -2.40 16.71
N VAL A 97 -3.57 -2.05 15.85
CA VAL A 97 -3.49 -0.76 15.16
C VAL A 97 -3.68 -0.99 13.67
N ILE A 98 -4.54 -0.20 13.03
CA ILE A 98 -4.81 -0.33 11.59
C ILE A 98 -4.89 1.01 10.88
N PHE A 99 -4.14 1.14 9.78
CA PHE A 99 -4.17 2.28 8.88
C PHE A 99 -4.89 1.92 7.58
N CYS A 100 -5.61 2.88 6.99
CA CYS A 100 -6.24 2.71 5.67
C CYS A 100 -5.26 3.10 4.56
N GLN A 101 -5.01 2.21 3.61
CA GLN A 101 -4.23 2.56 2.42
C GLN A 101 -5.12 3.26 1.38
N LEU A 102 -4.92 4.57 1.24
CA LEU A 102 -5.63 5.39 0.25
C LEU A 102 -5.04 5.15 -1.14
N TRP A 103 -5.91 4.73 -2.07
CA TRP A 103 -5.48 4.22 -3.36
C TRP A 103 -6.19 4.90 -4.53
N HIS A 104 -5.42 5.17 -5.58
CA HIS A 104 -5.93 5.51 -6.90
C HIS A 104 -5.02 4.85 -7.93
N VAL A 105 -5.54 3.94 -8.74
CA VAL A 105 -4.71 3.12 -9.63
C VAL A 105 -4.16 3.89 -10.84
N GLY A 106 -4.84 4.97 -11.24
CA GLY A 106 -4.44 5.74 -12.41
C GLY A 106 -4.55 4.90 -13.69
N ARG A 107 -3.48 4.83 -14.50
CA ARG A 107 -3.49 4.07 -15.76
C ARG A 107 -3.61 2.54 -15.62
N VAL A 108 -3.43 1.98 -14.43
CA VAL A 108 -3.50 0.54 -14.19
C VAL A 108 -4.96 0.16 -13.90
N SER A 109 -5.80 0.32 -14.92
CA SER A 109 -7.23 0.01 -14.87
C SER A 109 -7.75 -0.37 -16.26
N HIS A 110 -9.01 -0.75 -16.34
CA HIS A 110 -9.71 -1.11 -17.57
C HIS A 110 -11.01 -0.32 -17.68
N ASN A 111 -11.45 0.03 -18.89
CA ASN A 111 -12.69 0.78 -19.12
C ASN A 111 -13.90 0.18 -18.37
N SER A 112 -14.03 -1.15 -18.35
CA SER A 112 -15.15 -1.84 -17.67
C SER A 112 -15.18 -1.66 -16.14
N LEU A 113 -14.11 -1.14 -15.54
CA LEU A 113 -14.02 -0.80 -14.12
C LEU A 113 -14.20 0.70 -13.87
N GLN A 114 -14.38 1.50 -14.93
CA GLN A 114 -14.49 2.94 -14.83
C GLN A 114 -15.97 3.35 -14.94
N PRO A 115 -16.36 4.45 -14.27
CA PRO A 115 -17.69 5.03 -14.46
C PRO A 115 -17.98 5.28 -15.94
N ASP A 116 -19.16 4.85 -16.40
CA ASP A 116 -19.63 5.02 -17.78
C ASP A 116 -18.67 4.49 -18.85
N ASP A 117 -17.95 3.41 -18.54
CA ASP A 117 -16.93 2.77 -19.39
C ASP A 117 -15.86 3.74 -19.93
N GLN A 118 -15.60 4.83 -19.20
CA GLN A 118 -14.66 5.86 -19.62
C GLN A 118 -13.20 5.34 -19.56
N PRO A 119 -12.28 5.95 -20.34
CA PRO A 119 -10.87 5.66 -20.19
C PRO A 119 -10.36 5.94 -18.76
N PRO A 120 -9.48 5.09 -18.21
CA PRO A 120 -8.75 5.40 -16.98
C PRO A 120 -8.03 6.76 -17.06
N VAL A 121 -7.65 7.33 -15.91
CA VAL A 121 -6.96 8.62 -15.86
C VAL A 121 -5.50 8.48 -15.46
N ALA A 122 -4.62 9.36 -15.96
CA ALA A 122 -3.19 9.32 -15.69
C ALA A 122 -2.54 10.71 -15.85
N PRO A 123 -1.30 10.93 -15.41
CA PRO A 123 -0.57 12.16 -15.72
C PRO A 123 -0.38 12.39 -17.23
N SER A 124 -0.26 11.31 -18.02
CA SER A 124 -0.08 11.36 -19.48
C SER A 124 -0.80 10.19 -20.15
N ALA A 125 -1.16 10.35 -21.43
CA ALA A 125 -1.84 9.33 -22.23
C ALA A 125 -0.87 8.23 -22.70
N ILE A 126 -0.26 7.51 -21.75
CA ILE A 126 0.73 6.46 -21.98
C ILE A 126 0.18 5.16 -21.40
N ALA A 127 -0.06 4.17 -22.27
CA ALA A 127 -0.55 2.85 -21.85
C ALA A 127 0.39 2.19 -20.83
N ALA A 128 -0.19 1.47 -19.87
CA ALA A 128 0.57 0.54 -19.04
C ALA A 128 0.81 -0.75 -19.84
N THR A 129 2.06 -1.11 -20.02
CA THR A 129 2.49 -2.35 -20.70
C THR A 129 3.08 -3.32 -19.67
N ALA A 130 3.10 -4.61 -19.99
CA ALA A 130 3.64 -5.68 -19.13
C ALA A 130 2.96 -5.85 -17.75
N VAL A 131 1.71 -5.40 -17.62
CA VAL A 131 0.88 -5.58 -16.42
C VAL A 131 -0.51 -6.05 -16.83
N LYS A 132 -1.21 -6.71 -15.92
CA LYS A 132 -2.61 -7.12 -16.09
C LYS A 132 -3.44 -6.57 -14.95
N VAL A 133 -4.71 -6.32 -15.24
CA VAL A 133 -5.74 -5.96 -14.26
C VAL A 133 -6.80 -7.04 -14.20
N PHE A 134 -7.44 -7.20 -13.05
CA PHE A 134 -8.50 -8.20 -12.89
C PHE A 134 -9.87 -7.52 -13.08
N ILE A 135 -10.65 -7.97 -14.05
CA ILE A 135 -11.96 -7.41 -14.39
C ILE A 135 -13.07 -8.42 -14.07
N GLU A 136 -14.25 -7.92 -13.73
CA GLU A 136 -15.46 -8.74 -13.61
C GLU A 136 -16.05 -9.00 -15.01
N THR A 137 -16.33 -10.26 -15.32
CA THR A 137 -16.92 -10.71 -16.60
C THR A 137 -18.32 -11.28 -16.43
N GLY A 138 -18.79 -11.40 -15.19
CA GLY A 138 -20.11 -11.90 -14.79
C GLY A 138 -20.17 -12.09 -13.27
N PRO A 139 -21.35 -12.48 -12.72
CA PRO A 139 -21.49 -12.65 -11.27
C PRO A 139 -20.46 -13.62 -10.70
N GLU A 140 -19.61 -13.13 -9.80
CA GLU A 140 -18.52 -13.88 -9.15
C GLU A 140 -17.46 -14.46 -10.11
N THR A 141 -17.45 -14.02 -11.37
CA THR A 141 -16.49 -14.44 -12.39
C THR A 141 -15.68 -13.26 -12.89
N GLY A 142 -14.37 -13.44 -13.04
CA GLY A 142 -13.50 -12.42 -13.60
C GLY A 142 -12.28 -13.01 -14.29
N GLU A 143 -11.56 -12.16 -15.00
CA GLU A 143 -10.37 -12.54 -15.75
C GLU A 143 -9.29 -11.46 -15.71
N LEU A 144 -8.08 -11.84 -16.12
CA LEU A 144 -6.99 -10.89 -16.31
C LEU A 144 -7.09 -10.26 -17.70
N ALA A 145 -7.19 -8.93 -17.74
CA ALA A 145 -7.23 -8.13 -18.95
C ALA A 145 -6.02 -7.20 -19.05
N ASP A 146 -5.73 -6.75 -20.28
CA ASP A 146 -4.77 -5.66 -20.50
C ASP A 146 -5.39 -4.33 -20.03
N PRO A 147 -4.63 -3.44 -19.39
CA PRO A 147 -5.11 -2.11 -19.06
C PRO A 147 -5.51 -1.33 -20.32
N SER A 148 -6.56 -0.52 -20.20
CA SER A 148 -6.98 0.36 -21.28
C SER A 148 -6.08 1.60 -21.39
N LEU A 149 -6.02 2.22 -22.57
CA LEU A 149 -5.26 3.46 -22.77
C LEU A 149 -5.85 4.57 -21.88
N PRO A 150 -5.06 5.23 -21.01
CA PRO A 150 -5.59 6.27 -20.16
C PRO A 150 -5.74 7.61 -20.90
N ARG A 151 -6.61 8.46 -20.37
CA ARG A 151 -6.65 9.90 -20.69
C ARG A 151 -5.74 10.68 -19.74
N ALA A 152 -5.03 11.67 -20.28
CA ALA A 152 -4.27 12.61 -19.47
C ALA A 152 -5.20 13.53 -18.65
N LEU A 153 -4.92 13.66 -17.35
CA LEU A 153 -5.60 14.59 -16.46
C LEU A 153 -5.27 16.04 -16.83
N SER A 154 -6.27 16.92 -16.86
CA SER A 154 -6.02 18.37 -16.86
C SER A 154 -5.43 18.83 -15.53
N THR A 155 -4.75 19.98 -15.50
CA THR A 155 -4.21 20.57 -14.26
C THR A 155 -5.29 20.78 -13.19
N ALA A 156 -6.50 21.15 -13.60
CA ALA A 156 -7.63 21.33 -12.70
C ALA A 156 -8.11 19.99 -12.09
N GLU A 157 -8.10 18.91 -12.86
CA GLU A 157 -8.44 17.58 -12.35
C GLU A 157 -7.40 17.05 -11.37
N VAL A 158 -6.11 17.36 -11.56
CA VAL A 158 -5.05 17.02 -10.59
C VAL A 158 -5.33 17.70 -9.24
N LYS A 159 -5.67 19.00 -9.26
CA LYS A 159 -6.03 19.74 -8.04
C LYS A 159 -7.30 19.20 -7.39
N ALA A 160 -8.30 18.79 -8.18
CA ALA A 160 -9.50 18.15 -7.66
C ALA A 160 -9.20 16.78 -7.00
N LEU A 161 -8.25 16.00 -7.55
CA LEU A 161 -7.83 14.74 -6.95
C LEU A 161 -7.16 14.91 -5.59
N VAL A 162 -6.42 16.01 -5.36
CA VAL A 162 -5.88 16.34 -4.03
C VAL A 162 -7.01 16.43 -3.00
N GLU A 163 -8.11 17.10 -3.35
CA GLU A 163 -9.29 17.19 -2.48
C GLU A 163 -9.97 15.84 -2.28
N LEU A 164 -10.03 14.98 -3.31
CA LEU A 164 -10.58 13.63 -3.17
C LEU A 164 -9.75 12.76 -2.21
N TYR A 165 -8.42 12.87 -2.22
CA TYR A 165 -7.58 12.23 -1.20
C TYR A 165 -7.86 12.77 0.21
N ARG A 166 -8.06 14.09 0.36
CA ARG A 166 -8.42 14.71 1.64
C ARG A 166 -9.76 14.17 2.15
N VAL A 167 -10.78 14.10 1.28
CA VAL A 167 -12.10 13.56 1.61
C VAL A 167 -12.01 12.08 1.99
N ALA A 168 -11.24 11.27 1.26
CA ALA A 168 -11.01 9.88 1.61
C ALA A 168 -10.32 9.71 2.97
N ALA A 169 -9.40 10.62 3.34
CA ALA A 169 -8.84 10.67 4.68
C ALA A 169 -9.90 11.02 5.75
N VAL A 170 -10.81 11.96 5.48
CA VAL A 170 -11.95 12.24 6.39
C VAL A 170 -12.81 11.00 6.58
N ASN A 171 -13.14 10.31 5.49
CA ASN A 171 -13.93 9.10 5.50
C ASN A 171 -13.23 7.96 6.27
N ALA A 172 -11.92 7.80 6.09
CA ALA A 172 -11.13 6.84 6.85
C ALA A 172 -11.14 7.16 8.36
N LYS A 173 -11.02 8.44 8.72
CA LYS A 173 -11.12 8.88 10.12
C LYS A 173 -12.50 8.58 10.70
N GLU A 174 -13.57 8.80 9.94
CA GLU A 174 -14.95 8.49 10.32
C GLU A 174 -15.21 6.98 10.43
N ALA A 175 -14.52 6.17 9.62
CA ALA A 175 -14.51 4.72 9.72
C ALA A 175 -13.69 4.20 10.93
N GLY A 176 -13.02 5.08 11.68
CA GLY A 176 -12.29 4.71 12.89
C GLY A 176 -10.89 4.17 12.65
N PHE A 177 -10.25 4.49 11.51
CA PHE A 177 -8.84 4.14 11.32
C PHE A 177 -7.92 4.97 12.21
N ASP A 178 -6.79 4.37 12.59
CA ASP A 178 -5.78 5.03 13.44
C ASP A 178 -4.90 6.04 12.66
N GLY A 179 -4.95 5.96 11.34
CA GLY A 179 -4.16 6.74 10.39
C GLY A 179 -4.36 6.26 8.97
N VAL A 180 -3.56 6.79 8.04
CA VAL A 180 -3.63 6.44 6.62
C VAL A 180 -2.25 6.26 6.02
N GLU A 181 -2.18 5.42 4.99
CA GLU A 181 -1.02 5.28 4.12
C GLU A 181 -1.37 5.77 2.70
N LEU A 182 -0.56 6.65 2.14
CA LEU A 182 -0.68 7.05 0.73
C LEU A 182 0.04 6.04 -0.15
N HIS A 183 -0.69 5.41 -1.07
CA HIS A 183 -0.10 4.46 -2.00
C HIS A 183 0.62 5.17 -3.16
N SER A 184 1.89 5.53 -2.94
CA SER A 184 2.80 6.14 -3.94
C SER A 184 3.81 5.14 -4.51
N ALA A 185 3.35 3.90 -4.73
CA ALA A 185 4.18 2.76 -5.09
C ALA A 185 3.52 1.96 -6.22
N ASN A 186 4.20 0.92 -6.69
CA ASN A 186 3.68 -0.09 -7.62
C ASN A 186 3.02 0.54 -8.87
N GLY A 187 3.57 1.65 -9.36
CA GLY A 187 3.14 2.33 -10.58
C GLY A 187 1.68 2.80 -10.60
N TYR A 188 1.05 2.99 -9.44
CA TYR A 188 -0.26 3.62 -9.33
C TYR A 188 -0.17 5.15 -9.42
N LEU A 189 -1.29 5.87 -9.33
CA LEU A 189 -1.39 7.27 -9.78
C LEU A 189 -0.29 8.19 -9.20
N LEU A 190 -0.07 8.15 -7.88
CA LEU A 190 0.97 8.95 -7.23
C LEU A 190 2.38 8.61 -7.76
N ASN A 191 2.66 7.32 -7.96
CA ASN A 191 3.93 6.87 -8.55
C ASN A 191 4.03 7.25 -10.05
N GLN A 192 2.91 7.27 -10.78
CA GLN A 192 2.88 7.71 -12.18
C GLN A 192 3.26 9.18 -12.32
N PHE A 193 2.80 10.05 -11.40
CA PHE A 193 3.25 11.45 -11.35
C PHE A 193 4.71 11.56 -10.94
N LEU A 194 5.15 10.73 -9.98
CA LEU A 194 6.53 10.69 -9.55
C LEU A 194 7.47 10.33 -10.70
N SER A 195 7.10 9.42 -11.61
CA SER A 195 8.02 8.85 -12.60
C SER A 195 8.14 9.66 -13.89
N GLU A 196 9.37 9.90 -14.35
CA GLU A 196 9.60 10.58 -15.63
C GLU A 196 9.18 9.75 -16.85
N HIS A 197 9.09 8.43 -16.74
CA HIS A 197 8.67 7.57 -17.85
C HIS A 197 7.17 7.63 -18.13
N THR A 198 6.39 8.04 -17.14
CA THR A 198 4.92 8.07 -17.23
C THR A 198 4.33 9.47 -17.10
N ASN A 199 5.14 10.43 -16.64
CA ASN A 199 4.77 11.83 -16.52
C ASN A 199 5.49 12.69 -17.56
N GLN A 200 4.86 12.85 -18.71
CA GLN A 200 5.30 13.69 -19.83
C GLN A 200 4.56 15.05 -19.83
N ARG A 201 4.10 15.50 -18.66
CA ARG A 201 3.40 16.77 -18.53
C ARG A 201 4.37 17.94 -18.70
N THR A 202 3.84 19.03 -19.26
CA THR A 202 4.56 20.31 -19.46
C THR A 202 4.06 21.41 -18.54
N ASP A 203 3.13 21.10 -17.63
CA ASP A 203 2.62 22.03 -16.63
C ASP A 203 3.37 21.91 -15.29
N GLU A 204 2.83 22.53 -14.24
CA GLU A 204 3.44 22.55 -12.89
C GLU A 204 3.60 21.16 -12.23
N TYR A 205 3.02 20.11 -12.82
CA TYR A 205 3.08 18.74 -12.30
C TYR A 205 4.02 17.81 -13.08
N GLY A 206 4.81 18.30 -14.05
CA GLY A 206 5.78 17.47 -14.78
C GLY A 206 7.07 18.19 -15.20
N GLY A 207 7.91 17.47 -15.93
CA GLY A 207 9.24 17.91 -16.33
C GLY A 207 10.28 17.67 -15.23
N THR A 208 10.49 18.67 -14.36
CA THR A 208 11.50 18.57 -13.29
C THR A 208 11.07 17.60 -12.19
N LEU A 209 12.04 17.04 -11.45
CA LEU A 209 11.74 16.19 -10.30
C LEU A 209 10.91 16.93 -9.23
N GLU A 210 11.16 18.22 -9.01
CA GLU A 210 10.34 19.06 -8.11
C GLU A 210 8.85 19.07 -8.54
N ASN A 211 8.58 19.26 -9.82
CA ASN A 211 7.21 19.26 -10.35
C ASN A 211 6.58 17.86 -10.32
N ARG A 212 7.34 16.80 -10.61
CA ARG A 212 6.88 15.41 -10.49
C ARG A 212 6.50 15.06 -9.04
N LEU A 213 7.21 15.61 -8.06
CA LEU A 213 6.93 15.46 -6.63
C LEU A 213 5.76 16.32 -6.13
N ARG A 214 5.34 17.34 -6.88
CA ARG A 214 4.32 18.31 -6.47
C ARG A 214 3.00 17.65 -6.10
N PHE A 215 2.52 16.72 -6.93
CA PHE A 215 1.24 16.05 -6.66
C PHE A 215 1.28 15.22 -5.38
N LEU A 216 2.36 14.46 -5.15
CA LEU A 216 2.55 13.72 -3.90
C LEU A 216 2.60 14.65 -2.68
N ARG A 217 3.33 15.77 -2.78
CA ARG A 217 3.41 16.76 -1.70
C ARG A 217 2.03 17.34 -1.36
N GLU A 218 1.29 17.81 -2.36
CA GLU A 218 -0.04 18.41 -2.17
C GLU A 218 -1.04 17.41 -1.58
N VAL A 219 -1.05 16.16 -2.06
CA VAL A 219 -1.86 15.08 -1.49
C VAL A 219 -1.47 14.82 -0.03
N THR A 220 -0.17 14.77 0.27
CA THR A 220 0.33 14.55 1.62
C THR A 220 -0.09 15.67 2.57
N GLU A 221 0.10 16.93 2.19
CA GLU A 221 -0.32 18.11 2.96
C GLU A 221 -1.82 18.10 3.23
N ALA A 222 -2.63 17.77 2.21
CA ALA A 222 -4.08 17.69 2.36
C ALA A 222 -4.48 16.60 3.37
N VAL A 223 -3.89 15.41 3.28
CA VAL A 223 -4.17 14.31 4.21
C VAL A 223 -3.65 14.60 5.63
N ILE A 224 -2.51 15.27 5.76
CA ILE A 224 -1.97 15.78 7.04
C ILE A 224 -2.98 16.69 7.73
N SER A 225 -3.72 17.53 6.99
CA SER A 225 -4.73 18.42 7.58
C SER A 225 -5.87 17.68 8.31
N VAL A 226 -6.05 16.39 8.03
CA VAL A 226 -7.12 15.55 8.61
C VAL A 226 -6.62 14.70 9.77
N PHE A 227 -5.51 13.98 9.57
CA PHE A 227 -4.98 13.01 10.52
C PHE A 227 -3.87 13.57 11.43
N GLY A 228 -3.28 14.71 11.06
CA GLY A 228 -2.02 15.16 11.62
C GLY A 228 -0.85 14.36 11.04
N ARG A 229 0.32 15.01 10.92
CA ARG A 229 1.50 14.47 10.24
C ARG A 229 1.94 13.09 10.75
N GLU A 230 1.85 12.89 12.05
CA GLU A 230 2.25 11.67 12.75
C GLU A 230 1.42 10.43 12.38
N ARG A 231 0.20 10.60 11.85
CA ARG A 231 -0.71 9.50 11.47
C ARG A 231 -0.83 9.32 9.95
N VAL A 232 0.13 9.87 9.21
CA VAL A 232 0.22 9.72 7.75
C VAL A 232 1.50 8.94 7.43
N GLY A 233 1.36 7.88 6.65
CA GLY A 233 2.46 7.17 6.01
C GLY A 233 2.45 7.35 4.50
N VAL A 234 3.59 7.12 3.87
CA VAL A 234 3.69 7.04 2.41
C VAL A 234 4.43 5.77 2.03
N ARG A 235 3.89 5.05 1.04
CA ARG A 235 4.51 3.84 0.50
C ARG A 235 5.21 4.13 -0.83
N PHE A 236 6.46 3.68 -0.96
CA PHE A 236 7.25 3.65 -2.19
C PHE A 236 7.61 2.22 -2.59
N ALA A 237 7.91 2.02 -3.87
CA ALA A 237 8.46 0.77 -4.41
C ALA A 237 9.64 1.08 -5.33
N PRO A 238 10.76 1.59 -4.77
CA PRO A 238 11.92 1.93 -5.56
C PRO A 238 12.49 0.69 -6.22
N LEU A 239 12.70 0.77 -7.53
CA LEU A 239 13.41 -0.26 -8.26
C LEU A 239 14.82 0.20 -8.61
N PHE A 240 15.74 -0.73 -8.48
CA PHE A 240 17.10 -0.59 -8.99
C PHE A 240 17.28 -1.63 -10.10
N GLU A 241 17.92 -1.21 -11.19
CA GLU A 241 18.28 -2.11 -12.27
C GLU A 241 19.32 -3.12 -11.77
N THR A 242 19.00 -4.40 -11.89
CA THR A 242 19.97 -5.48 -11.66
C THR A 242 19.78 -6.68 -12.60
N THR A 243 18.80 -6.68 -13.53
CA THR A 243 18.58 -7.87 -14.38
C THR A 243 18.07 -7.51 -15.78
N GLU A 244 18.48 -8.30 -16.78
CA GLU A 244 18.04 -8.28 -18.19
C GLU A 244 16.65 -8.94 -18.40
N GLU A 245 15.95 -9.31 -17.33
CA GLU A 245 14.70 -10.06 -17.41
C GLU A 245 13.50 -9.15 -17.64
N ALA A 246 12.56 -9.59 -18.48
CA ALA A 246 11.26 -8.95 -18.63
C ALA A 246 10.46 -9.09 -17.32
N ARG A 247 10.47 -8.03 -16.51
CA ARG A 247 9.76 -8.01 -15.23
C ARG A 247 8.28 -7.72 -15.50
N VAL A 248 7.38 -8.59 -15.00
CA VAL A 248 5.97 -8.23 -14.78
C VAL A 248 5.95 -7.33 -13.55
N TYR A 249 6.37 -6.08 -13.73
CA TYR A 249 6.53 -5.15 -12.64
C TYR A 249 5.56 -3.98 -12.82
N LEU A 250 4.73 -3.78 -11.80
CA LEU A 250 3.77 -2.69 -11.79
C LEU A 250 4.45 -1.33 -11.65
N GLY A 251 5.60 -1.25 -10.99
CA GLY A 251 6.33 0.01 -10.79
C GLY A 251 7.30 0.39 -11.91
N LEU A 252 8.03 1.47 -11.66
CA LEU A 252 8.79 2.18 -12.69
C LEU A 252 10.25 2.24 -12.26
N VAL A 253 11.14 1.84 -13.16
CA VAL A 253 12.58 2.00 -12.99
C VAL A 253 12.90 3.42 -13.45
N GLU A 254 13.30 4.28 -12.53
CA GLU A 254 13.75 5.63 -12.86
C GLU A 254 15.17 5.60 -13.43
N SER A 255 15.58 6.63 -14.18
CA SER A 255 16.98 6.77 -14.62
C SER A 255 17.97 6.90 -13.45
N ASP A 256 17.55 7.57 -12.37
CA ASP A 256 18.26 7.61 -11.09
C ASP A 256 17.26 7.36 -9.94
N PRO A 257 17.02 6.08 -9.59
CA PRO A 257 16.13 5.73 -8.50
C PRO A 257 16.66 6.22 -7.16
N HIS A 258 17.99 6.25 -6.97
CA HIS A 258 18.58 6.71 -5.72
C HIS A 258 18.20 8.18 -5.49
N ALA A 259 18.54 9.06 -6.43
CA ALA A 259 18.26 10.49 -6.30
C ALA A 259 16.76 10.77 -6.20
N THR A 260 15.94 10.10 -7.02
CA THR A 260 14.49 10.32 -7.05
C THR A 260 13.85 10.01 -5.70
N TYR A 261 14.10 8.83 -5.14
CA TYR A 261 13.43 8.40 -3.91
C TYR A 261 14.05 9.02 -2.65
N VAL A 262 15.34 9.35 -2.63
CA VAL A 262 15.95 10.11 -1.52
C VAL A 262 15.41 11.54 -1.47
N GLN A 263 15.27 12.22 -2.61
CA GLN A 263 14.65 13.56 -2.63
C GLN A 263 13.17 13.52 -2.24
N ALA A 264 12.43 12.49 -2.68
CA ALA A 264 11.07 12.27 -2.24
C ALA A 264 10.99 12.06 -0.71
N ALA A 265 11.90 11.25 -0.15
CA ALA A 265 11.99 11.03 1.29
C ALA A 265 12.35 12.31 2.06
N ALA A 266 13.26 13.14 1.54
CA ALA A 266 13.62 14.43 2.15
C ALA A 266 12.41 15.39 2.22
N MET A 267 11.64 15.47 1.13
CA MET A 267 10.39 16.24 1.09
C MET A 267 9.41 15.73 2.15
N LEU A 268 9.19 14.42 2.22
CA LEU A 268 8.29 13.82 3.21
C LEU A 268 8.80 13.99 4.65
N ASN A 269 10.11 13.97 4.88
CA ASN A 269 10.72 14.25 6.18
C ASN A 269 10.42 15.70 6.61
N SER A 270 10.53 16.66 5.68
CA SER A 270 10.20 18.07 5.97
C SER A 270 8.74 18.30 6.34
N LEU A 271 7.82 17.47 5.83
CA LEU A 271 6.42 17.46 6.23
C LEU A 271 6.20 16.76 7.59
N GLY A 272 7.16 15.95 8.03
CA GLY A 272 7.15 15.22 9.29
C GLY A 272 6.16 14.06 9.32
N ILE A 273 5.95 13.36 8.20
CA ILE A 273 5.04 12.20 8.15
C ILE A 273 5.48 11.10 9.12
N GLY A 274 4.52 10.35 9.67
CA GLY A 274 4.74 9.39 10.74
C GLY A 274 5.62 8.19 10.38
N TYR A 275 5.63 7.74 9.13
CA TYR A 275 6.52 6.68 8.67
C TYR A 275 6.67 6.65 7.14
N LEU A 276 7.73 6.01 6.67
CA LEU A 276 7.93 5.67 5.26
C LEU A 276 7.87 4.16 5.08
N SER A 277 7.09 3.66 4.13
CA SER A 277 7.07 2.23 3.78
C SER A 277 7.77 1.99 2.44
N ILE A 278 8.72 1.08 2.41
CA ILE A 278 9.46 0.67 1.23
C ILE A 278 9.08 -0.77 0.86
N ALA A 279 8.50 -0.95 -0.33
CA ALA A 279 8.31 -2.26 -0.94
C ALA A 279 9.54 -2.61 -1.80
N GLU A 280 10.32 -3.59 -1.37
CA GLU A 280 11.55 -4.06 -2.05
C GLU A 280 11.26 -5.08 -3.15
N ALA A 281 10.11 -5.75 -3.06
CA ALA A 281 9.76 -6.82 -3.96
C ALA A 281 8.27 -6.80 -4.23
N ASP A 282 7.93 -7.05 -5.49
CA ASP A 282 6.62 -7.47 -5.91
C ASP A 282 6.74 -8.88 -6.50
N TRP A 283 5.97 -9.83 -5.99
CA TRP A 283 6.01 -11.24 -6.36
C TRP A 283 7.36 -11.95 -6.12
N ASP A 284 7.83 -12.74 -7.09
CA ASP A 284 8.96 -13.67 -6.93
C ASP A 284 10.32 -13.06 -7.34
N ASN A 285 10.30 -11.86 -7.94
CA ASN A 285 11.52 -11.13 -8.35
C ASN A 285 11.81 -10.00 -7.35
N ALA A 286 12.73 -10.26 -6.43
CA ALA A 286 12.98 -9.44 -5.24
C ALA A 286 14.46 -9.04 -5.14
N PRO A 287 14.99 -8.19 -6.04
CA PRO A 287 16.37 -7.75 -5.90
C PRO A 287 16.54 -7.01 -4.56
N GLU A 288 17.60 -7.34 -3.81
CA GLU A 288 17.88 -6.62 -2.59
C GLU A 288 18.16 -5.15 -2.91
N LEU A 289 17.52 -4.25 -2.15
CA LEU A 289 17.85 -2.83 -2.23
C LEU A 289 19.33 -2.61 -1.88
N PRO A 290 20.05 -1.76 -2.64
CA PRO A 290 21.42 -1.41 -2.31
C PRO A 290 21.55 -0.91 -0.87
N VAL A 291 22.55 -1.40 -0.13
CA VAL A 291 22.82 -0.95 1.25
C VAL A 291 23.05 0.57 1.29
N SER A 292 23.74 1.12 0.30
CA SER A 292 23.95 2.56 0.15
C SER A 292 22.64 3.36 0.07
N PHE A 293 21.60 2.80 -0.56
CA PHE A 293 20.30 3.44 -0.63
C PHE A 293 19.58 3.38 0.73
N ARG A 294 19.66 2.26 1.47
CA ARG A 294 19.11 2.17 2.83
C ARG A 294 19.78 3.17 3.77
N GLN A 295 21.10 3.31 3.69
CA GLN A 295 21.88 4.29 4.45
C GLN A 295 21.42 5.71 4.12
N ALA A 296 21.36 6.07 2.84
CA ALA A 296 20.89 7.40 2.42
C ALA A 296 19.45 7.69 2.87
N LEU A 297 18.53 6.72 2.76
CA LEU A 297 17.17 6.87 3.28
C LEU A 297 17.15 7.09 4.78
N ARG A 298 17.91 6.29 5.55
CA ARG A 298 17.96 6.41 7.01
C ARG A 298 18.55 7.74 7.47
N GLU A 299 19.56 8.24 6.77
CA GLU A 299 20.18 9.55 7.02
C GLU A 299 19.25 10.73 6.65
N THR A 300 18.34 10.52 5.71
CA THR A 300 17.45 11.57 5.18
C THR A 300 16.12 11.67 5.92
N PHE A 301 15.58 10.54 6.37
CA PHE A 301 14.28 10.43 6.99
C PHE A 301 14.45 10.03 8.45
N ASP A 302 13.84 10.74 9.39
CA ASP A 302 14.09 10.56 10.84
C ASP A 302 13.09 9.60 11.51
N ASN A 303 11.87 9.55 10.98
CA ASN A 303 10.76 8.76 11.53
C ASN A 303 10.88 7.27 11.13
N PRO A 304 10.06 6.36 11.70
CA PRO A 304 10.14 4.94 11.39
C PRO A 304 10.14 4.61 9.89
N ILE A 305 11.03 3.71 9.48
CA ILE A 305 11.04 3.15 8.12
C ILE A 305 10.57 1.70 8.18
N MET A 306 9.50 1.42 7.44
CA MET A 306 8.96 0.09 7.25
C MET A 306 9.50 -0.53 5.96
N TYR A 307 9.96 -1.78 6.00
CA TYR A 307 10.31 -2.54 4.79
C TYR A 307 9.40 -3.73 4.59
N SER A 308 9.04 -4.01 3.34
CA SER A 308 8.25 -5.17 2.94
C SER A 308 8.76 -5.74 1.62
N GLY A 309 8.45 -7.01 1.33
CA GLY A 309 8.88 -7.68 0.09
C GLY A 309 9.86 -8.83 0.36
N CYS A 310 9.35 -10.07 0.30
CA CYS A 310 10.12 -11.31 0.52
C CYS A 310 10.98 -11.33 1.81
N TYR A 311 10.54 -10.62 2.86
CA TYR A 311 11.20 -10.65 4.16
C TYR A 311 10.96 -11.98 4.88
N THR A 312 12.04 -12.61 5.33
CA THR A 312 12.02 -13.65 6.36
C THR A 312 12.28 -13.01 7.73
N ARG A 313 12.08 -13.77 8.80
CA ARG A 313 12.41 -13.34 10.17
C ARG A 313 13.88 -12.91 10.25
N GLU A 314 14.78 -13.71 9.69
CA GLU A 314 16.24 -13.51 9.74
C GLU A 314 16.66 -12.27 8.96
N LYS A 315 16.07 -12.03 7.77
CA LYS A 315 16.32 -10.82 7.00
C LYS A 315 15.86 -9.58 7.76
N ALA A 316 14.70 -9.63 8.39
CA ALA A 316 14.15 -8.52 9.17
C ALA A 316 15.01 -8.22 10.41
N GLU A 317 15.43 -9.25 11.16
CA GLU A 317 16.32 -9.10 12.31
C GLU A 317 17.68 -8.51 11.91
N ARG A 318 18.25 -8.91 10.77
CA ARG A 318 19.48 -8.34 10.23
C ARG A 318 19.33 -6.84 9.92
N VAL A 319 18.32 -6.46 9.13
CA VAL A 319 18.09 -5.06 8.75
C VAL A 319 17.80 -4.17 9.96
N LEU A 320 17.13 -4.72 10.98
CA LEU A 320 16.92 -4.04 12.26
C LEU A 320 18.24 -3.83 13.02
N ALA A 321 19.07 -4.87 13.12
CA ALA A 321 20.36 -4.80 13.80
C ALA A 321 21.33 -3.81 13.13
N ASP A 322 21.27 -3.71 11.80
CA ASP A 322 22.04 -2.77 11.00
C ASP A 322 21.54 -1.31 11.13
N GLY A 323 20.39 -1.08 11.80
CA GLY A 323 19.80 0.25 12.02
C GLY A 323 19.17 0.86 10.78
N HIS A 324 18.89 0.05 9.75
CA HIS A 324 18.37 0.52 8.47
C HIS A 324 16.84 0.60 8.42
N GLY A 325 16.13 -0.16 9.26
CA GLY A 325 14.67 -0.15 9.32
C GLY A 325 14.13 -0.44 10.71
N ASP A 326 12.87 -0.07 10.95
CA ASP A 326 12.24 -0.09 12.27
C ASP A 326 11.08 -1.09 12.36
N LEU A 327 10.40 -1.32 11.23
CA LEU A 327 9.15 -2.09 11.12
C LEU A 327 9.20 -2.98 9.86
N PHE A 328 8.68 -4.20 9.92
CA PHE A 328 8.84 -5.16 8.81
C PHE A 328 7.52 -5.80 8.41
N GLY A 329 7.14 -5.64 7.15
CA GLY A 329 5.93 -6.18 6.55
C GLY A 329 6.12 -7.56 5.96
N PHE A 330 5.30 -8.50 6.41
CA PHE A 330 5.27 -9.87 5.90
C PHE A 330 3.97 -10.08 5.12
N GLY A 331 4.04 -10.10 3.78
CA GLY A 331 2.84 -10.15 2.94
C GLY A 331 2.19 -11.54 2.88
N ARG A 332 2.56 -12.31 1.87
CA ARG A 332 2.08 -13.69 1.63
C ARG A 332 2.18 -14.58 2.88
N THR A 333 3.26 -14.47 3.64
CA THR A 333 3.44 -15.22 4.88
C THR A 333 2.32 -14.95 5.89
N PHE A 334 1.87 -13.71 6.04
CA PHE A 334 0.81 -13.34 6.98
C PHE A 334 -0.59 -13.64 6.41
N ILE A 335 -0.74 -13.73 5.08
CA ILE A 335 -1.95 -14.31 4.48
C ILE A 335 -2.18 -15.72 5.02
N ALA A 336 -1.17 -16.58 5.00
CA ALA A 336 -1.35 -17.97 5.44
C ALA A 336 -1.25 -18.17 6.97
N ASN A 337 -0.71 -17.21 7.72
CA ASN A 337 -0.40 -17.37 9.14
C ASN A 337 -1.04 -16.22 9.96
N PRO A 338 -2.29 -16.37 10.45
CA PRO A 338 -2.95 -15.30 11.21
C PRO A 338 -2.23 -14.94 12.52
N ASP A 339 -1.47 -15.88 13.07
CA ASP A 339 -0.67 -15.76 14.29
C ASP A 339 0.84 -15.68 14.03
N LEU A 340 1.23 -15.11 12.88
CA LEU A 340 2.62 -15.01 12.44
C LEU A 340 3.60 -14.52 13.54
N PRO A 341 3.31 -13.46 14.32
CA PRO A 341 4.19 -13.04 15.42
C PRO A 341 4.47 -14.14 16.44
N LYS A 342 3.45 -14.92 16.81
CA LYS A 342 3.59 -16.03 17.77
C LYS A 342 4.44 -17.15 17.17
N ARG A 343 4.23 -17.48 15.89
CA ARG A 343 5.04 -18.49 15.19
C ARG A 343 6.51 -18.10 15.12
N PHE A 344 6.79 -16.84 14.77
CA PHE A 344 8.15 -16.32 14.78
C PHE A 344 8.78 -16.40 16.18
N ALA A 345 8.06 -16.00 17.23
CA ALA A 345 8.59 -16.03 18.60
C ALA A 345 9.00 -17.45 19.05
N HIS A 346 8.27 -18.49 18.60
CA HIS A 346 8.52 -19.88 18.99
C HIS A 346 9.33 -20.67 17.95
N GLY A 347 9.70 -20.08 16.81
CA GLY A 347 10.31 -20.82 15.70
C GLY A 347 9.40 -21.91 15.13
N ALA A 348 8.09 -21.72 15.18
CA ALA A 348 7.11 -22.70 14.74
C ALA A 348 7.03 -22.78 13.20
N PRO A 349 6.64 -23.93 12.63
CA PRO A 349 6.40 -24.05 11.18
C PRO A 349 5.36 -23.04 10.69
N LEU A 350 5.54 -22.55 9.46
CA LEU A 350 4.62 -21.64 8.79
C LEU A 350 3.67 -22.43 7.88
N ASN A 351 2.40 -22.06 7.88
CA ASN A 351 1.42 -22.58 6.93
C ASN A 351 1.83 -22.18 5.50
N PRO A 352 1.64 -23.07 4.50
CA PRO A 352 1.87 -22.75 3.11
C PRO A 352 0.81 -21.79 2.58
N VAL A 353 1.19 -20.95 1.62
CA VAL A 353 0.29 -20.02 0.96
C VAL A 353 -0.42 -20.75 -0.18
N ASP A 354 -1.74 -20.57 -0.28
CA ASP A 354 -2.52 -21.03 -1.42
C ASP A 354 -2.65 -19.88 -2.41
N HIS A 355 -1.89 -19.96 -3.50
CA HIS A 355 -1.84 -18.90 -4.50
C HIS A 355 -3.14 -18.78 -5.30
N ALA A 356 -3.94 -19.85 -5.38
CA ALA A 356 -5.18 -19.86 -6.16
C ALA A 356 -6.31 -19.05 -5.49
N THR A 357 -6.17 -18.72 -4.20
CA THR A 357 -7.19 -18.07 -3.39
C THR A 357 -6.77 -16.68 -2.90
N LEU A 358 -5.70 -16.11 -3.48
CA LEU A 358 -5.24 -14.77 -3.11
C LEU A 358 -6.31 -13.71 -3.40
N TYR A 359 -6.96 -13.78 -4.57
CA TYR A 359 -7.91 -12.78 -5.04
C TYR A 359 -9.30 -13.39 -5.26
N GLY A 360 -10.36 -12.66 -4.88
CA GLY A 360 -11.73 -13.11 -5.09
C GLY A 360 -12.16 -14.22 -4.13
N GLY A 361 -13.33 -14.80 -4.43
CA GLY A 361 -13.92 -15.90 -3.67
C GLY A 361 -14.46 -15.47 -2.30
N GLY A 362 -14.53 -16.44 -1.37
CA GLY A 362 -15.09 -16.24 -0.03
C GLY A 362 -14.09 -16.57 1.08
N GLU A 363 -14.53 -17.41 2.02
CA GLU A 363 -13.78 -17.75 3.25
C GLU A 363 -12.48 -18.52 2.99
N ARG A 364 -12.48 -19.38 1.96
CA ARG A 364 -11.36 -20.27 1.64
C ARG A 364 -10.12 -19.48 1.21
N GLY A 365 -8.98 -19.83 1.80
CA GLY A 365 -7.71 -19.11 1.60
C GLY A 365 -7.74 -17.68 2.14
N TYR A 366 -8.64 -17.39 3.06
CA TYR A 366 -8.82 -16.07 3.65
C TYR A 366 -8.84 -16.13 5.17
N ILE A 367 -9.89 -16.72 5.73
CA ILE A 367 -10.14 -16.78 7.18
C ILE A 367 -10.05 -18.21 7.74
N ASP A 368 -9.81 -19.20 6.88
CA ASP A 368 -9.73 -20.62 7.20
C ASP A 368 -8.30 -21.14 7.41
N TYR A 369 -7.29 -20.28 7.29
CA TYR A 369 -5.91 -20.64 7.65
C TYR A 369 -5.80 -20.94 9.15
N PRO A 370 -5.25 -22.12 9.53
CA PRO A 370 -5.24 -22.53 10.93
C PRO A 370 -4.24 -21.71 11.76
N PHE A 371 -4.61 -21.42 13.00
CA PHE A 371 -3.69 -20.97 14.04
C PHE A 371 -2.73 -22.11 14.43
N MET A 372 -1.58 -21.78 15.02
CA MET A 372 -0.66 -22.79 15.53
C MET A 372 -1.33 -23.59 16.66
N THR A 373 -1.20 -24.91 16.61
CA THR A 373 -1.53 -25.76 17.75
C THR A 373 -0.45 -25.61 18.83
N PRO A 374 -0.81 -25.60 20.12
CA PRO A 374 0.15 -25.54 21.22
C PRO A 374 1.21 -26.64 21.20
#